data_AF-A0A1A9B541-F1
#
_entry.id   AF-A0A1A9B541-F1
#
_cell.length_a   1.000
_cell.length_b   1.000
_cell.length_c   1.000
_cell.angle_alpha   90.00
_cell.angle_beta   90.00
_cell.angle_gamma   90.00
#
_symmetry.space_group_name_H-M   'P 1'
#
loop_
_entity.id
_entity.type
_entity.pdbx_description
1 polymer ?
#
loop_
_entity_poly.entity_id
_entity_poly.type
_entity_poly.pdbx_seq_one_letter_code
_entity_poly.pdbx_strand_id
1 'polypeptide(L)' 'MSNDSHRVPLSKVVAFLRDIGLDPVDPADLRSVTFGAGGVEVVRYRRNEQGQIYAVAPNTVATETVTLALDADA' A
#
# COMPACT_ATOMS: atom_id res chain seq x y z
N MET A 1 0.75 0.08 -27.90
CA MET A 1 0.58 0.66 -26.55
C MET A 1 1.94 1.13 -26.10
N SER A 2 2.13 2.43 -25.81
CA SER A 2 3.39 2.91 -25.22
C SER A 2 3.49 2.33 -23.81
N ASN A 3 4.64 1.72 -23.50
CA ASN A 3 4.96 1.18 -22.18
C ASN A 3 5.81 2.19 -21.37
N ASP A 4 5.74 3.47 -21.73
CA ASP A 4 6.47 4.53 -21.03
C ASP A 4 5.98 4.61 -19.58
N SER A 5 6.91 4.41 -18.66
CA SER A 5 6.62 4.46 -17.23
C SER A 5 6.27 5.89 -16.83
N HIS A 6 4.99 6.14 -16.57
CA HIS A 6 4.54 7.39 -15.97
C HIS A 6 4.95 7.44 -14.49
N ARG A 7 5.63 8.52 -14.08
CA ARG A 7 6.06 8.69 -12.68
C ARG A 7 5.03 9.50 -11.91
N VAL A 8 4.41 8.88 -10.91
CA VAL A 8 3.51 9.55 -9.96
C VAL A 8 4.27 9.79 -8.65
N PRO A 9 4.24 11.01 -8.08
CA PRO A 9 4.82 11.26 -6.76
C PRO A 9 4.16 10.40 -5.67
N LEU A 10 4.96 9.78 -4.80
CA LEU A 10 4.46 8.93 -3.71
C LEU A 10 3.49 9.67 -2.79
N SER A 11 3.67 10.98 -2.58
CA SER A 11 2.77 11.81 -1.78
C SER A 11 1.34 11.85 -2.33
N LYS A 12 1.17 11.83 -3.66
CA LYS A 12 -0.17 11.77 -4.27
C LYS A 12 -0.84 10.42 -4.04
N VAL A 13 -0.07 9.33 -4.10
CA VAL A 13 -0.57 7.99 -3.81
C VAL A 13 -1.02 7.91 -2.35
N VAL A 14 -0.19 8.38 -1.41
CA VAL A 14 -0.52 8.41 0.02
C VAL A 14 -1.75 9.25 0.30
N ALA A 15 -1.87 10.42 -0.32
CA ALA A 15 -3.06 11.27 -0.19
C ALA A 15 -4.33 10.57 -0.67
N PHE A 16 -4.28 9.89 -1.83
CA PHE A 16 -5.40 9.10 -2.33
C PHE A 16 -5.78 7.97 -1.37
N LEU A 17 -4.79 7.21 -0.85
CA LEU A 17 -5.07 6.12 0.09
C LEU A 17 -5.77 6.63 1.37
N ARG A 18 -5.35 7.80 1.89
CA ARG A 18 -6.01 8.42 3.05
C ARG A 18 -7.42 8.88 2.74
N ASP A 19 -7.63 9.45 1.56
CA ASP A 19 -8.95 9.94 1.10
C ASP A 19 -9.99 8.81 1.02
N ILE A 20 -9.58 7.62 0.59
CA ILE A 20 -10.43 6.43 0.55
C ILE A 20 -10.54 5.69 1.91
N GLY A 21 -10.10 6.31 3.01
CA GLY A 21 -10.30 5.81 4.37
C GLY A 21 -9.23 4.88 4.91
N LEU A 22 -8.09 4.69 4.22
CA LEU A 22 -6.93 4.06 4.85
C LEU A 22 -6.19 5.09 5.72
N ASP A 23 -6.47 5.07 7.01
CA ASP A 23 -5.74 5.86 8.02
C ASP A 23 -5.47 4.99 9.27
N PRO A 24 -4.23 4.93 9.80
CA PRO A 24 -3.01 5.58 9.31
C PRO A 24 -2.41 4.97 8.04
N VAL A 25 -1.80 5.82 7.20
CA VAL A 25 -0.87 5.43 6.11
C VAL A 25 0.44 6.20 6.26
N ASP A 26 1.48 5.51 6.76
CA ASP A 26 2.87 5.98 6.74
C ASP A 26 3.52 5.59 5.40
N PRO A 27 4.01 6.55 4.59
CA PRO A 27 4.72 6.26 3.34
C PRO A 27 5.90 5.30 3.52
N ALA A 28 6.56 5.32 4.68
CA ALA A 28 7.72 4.46 4.95
C ALA A 28 7.35 2.98 5.08
N ASP A 29 6.08 2.68 5.33
CA ASP A 29 5.59 1.32 5.48
C ASP A 29 5.06 0.74 4.16
N LEU A 30 4.89 1.56 3.12
CA LEU A 30 4.35 1.09 1.84
C LEU A 30 5.38 0.22 1.10
N ARG A 31 5.03 -1.04 0.89
CA ARG A 31 5.80 -1.97 0.06
C ARG A 31 5.33 -1.95 -1.40
N SER A 32 4.02 -2.02 -1.60
CA SER A 32 3.41 -1.98 -2.93
C SER A 32 1.97 -1.52 -2.86
N VAL A 33 1.51 -0.89 -3.95
CA VAL A 33 0.11 -0.52 -4.18
C VAL A 33 -0.27 -1.01 -5.57
N THR A 34 -1.30 -1.84 -5.65
CA THR A 34 -1.79 -2.42 -6.89
C THR A 34 -3.22 -1.95 -7.14
N PHE A 35 -3.47 -1.40 -8.32
CA PHE A 35 -4.80 -0.99 -8.76
C PHE A 35 -5.32 -2.01 -9.76
N GLY A 36 -6.49 -2.57 -9.51
CA GLY A 36 -7.14 -3.54 -10.40
C GLY A 36 -8.64 -3.33 -10.48
N ALA A 37 -9.30 -4.09 -11.35
CA ALA A 37 -10.75 -4.00 -11.54
C ALA A 37 -11.55 -4.35 -10.26
N GLY A 38 -11.01 -5.22 -9.40
CA GLY A 38 -11.61 -5.57 -8.10
C GLY A 38 -11.29 -4.59 -6.97
N GLY A 39 -10.53 -3.53 -7.25
CA GLY A 39 -10.17 -2.49 -6.30
C GLY A 39 -8.67 -2.31 -6.08
N VAL A 40 -8.32 -1.83 -4.90
CA VAL A 40 -6.94 -1.44 -4.57
C VAL A 40 -6.37 -2.36 -3.50
N GLU A 41 -5.23 -2.97 -3.79
CA GLU A 41 -4.47 -3.75 -2.84
C GLU A 41 -3.27 -2.94 -2.35
N VAL A 42 -3.15 -2.78 -1.03
CA VAL A 42 -2.04 -2.08 -0.38
C VAL A 42 -1.29 -3.06 0.49
N VAL A 43 -0.02 -3.30 0.18
CA VAL A 43 0.87 -4.13 0.99
C VAL A 43 1.79 -3.23 1.81
N ARG A 44 1.80 -3.45 3.12
CA ARG A 44 2.57 -2.67 4.09
C ARG A 44 3.55 -3.54 4.84
N TYR A 45 4.71 -3.00 5.20
CA TYR A 45 5.59 -3.62 6.17
C TYR A 45 4.96 -3.56 7.56
N ARG A 46 5.00 -4.68 8.29
CA ARG A 46 4.65 -4.67 9.71
C ARG A 46 5.81 -4.15 10.52
N ARG A 47 5.51 -3.38 11.57
CA ARG A 47 6.50 -2.94 12.56
C ARG A 47 6.38 -3.76 13.84
N ASN A 48 7.51 -3.97 14.51
CA ASN A 48 7.56 -4.53 15.86
C ASN A 48 7.30 -3.43 16.91
N GLU A 49 7.31 -3.82 18.19
CA GLU A 49 7.09 -2.90 19.33
C GLU A 49 8.13 -1.77 19.43
N GLN A 50 9.29 -1.93 18.80
CA GLN A 50 10.36 -0.92 18.74
C GLN A 50 10.22 0.01 17.53
N GLY A 51 9.17 -0.14 16.72
CA GLY A 51 8.94 0.65 15.51
C GLY A 51 9.82 0.26 14.31
N GLN A 52 10.48 -0.89 14.35
CA GLN A 52 11.32 -1.43 13.28
C GLN A 52 10.53 -2.41 12.40
N ILE A 53 10.86 -2.53 11.12
CA ILE A 53 10.23 -3.54 10.24
C ILE A 53 10.44 -4.94 10.84
N TYR A 54 9.34 -5.64 11.07
CA TYR A 54 9.33 -6.97 11.67
C TYR A 54 9.82 -8.01 10.65
N ALA A 55 10.96 -8.63 10.92
CA ALA A 55 11.51 -9.73 10.13
C ALA A 55 11.13 -11.08 10.76
N VAL A 56 10.56 -11.99 9.96
CA VAL A 56 10.22 -13.36 10.37
C VAL A 56 11.34 -14.37 10.06
N ALA A 57 12.26 -14.02 9.15
CA ALA A 57 13.46 -14.78 8.84
C ALA A 57 14.55 -13.84 8.29
N PRO A 58 15.83 -14.29 8.16
CA PRO A 58 16.97 -13.43 7.77
C PRO A 58 16.83 -12.63 6.47
N ASN A 59 15.85 -12.92 5.61
CA ASN A 59 15.53 -12.14 4.42
C ASN A 59 14.01 -12.02 4.17
N THR A 60 13.20 -12.32 5.19
CA THR A 60 11.74 -12.33 5.06
C THR A 60 11.18 -11.35 6.05
N VAL A 61 10.60 -10.26 5.53
CA VAL A 61 9.88 -9.27 6.31
C VAL A 61 8.41 -9.59 6.33
N ALA A 62 7.78 -9.42 7.48
CA ALA A 62 6.34 -9.54 7.62
C ALA A 62 5.66 -8.37 6.93
N THR A 63 4.60 -8.68 6.20
CA THR A 63 3.74 -7.68 5.58
C THR A 63 2.30 -7.90 5.96
N GLU A 64 1.54 -6.84 5.83
CA GLU A 64 0.09 -6.83 5.94
C GLU A 64 -0.51 -6.35 4.62
N THR A 65 -1.54 -7.04 4.16
CA THR A 65 -2.27 -6.66 2.94
C THR A 65 -3.62 -6.09 3.35
N VAL A 66 -3.92 -4.89 2.87
CA VAL A 66 -5.24 -4.27 3.00
C VAL A 66 -5.85 -4.14 1.62
N THR A 67 -7.04 -4.73 1.45
CA THR A 67 -7.79 -4.67 0.20
C THR A 67 -8.97 -3.74 0.36
N LEU A 68 -9.05 -2.72 -0.51
CA LEU A 68 -10.26 -1.92 -0.68
C LEU A 68 -11.01 -2.47 -1.87
N ALA A 69 -12.17 -3.08 -1.62
CA ALA A 69 -13.10 -3.43 -2.67
C ALA A 69 -13.76 -2.16 -3.21
N LEU A 70 -13.96 -2.12 -4.53
CA LEU A 70 -14.77 -1.08 -5.15
C LEU A 70 -16.19 -1.61 -5.25
N ASP A 71 -17.10 -1.05 -4.48
CA ASP A 71 -18.52 -1.22 -4.74
C ASP A 71 -18.89 -0.34 -5.94
N ALA A 72 -19.62 -0.92 -6.90
CA ALA A 72 -20.27 -0.11 -7.91
C ALA A 72 -21.38 0.67 -7.20
N ASP A 73 -21.28 2.00 -7.17
CA ASP A 73 -22.42 2.84 -6.80
C ASP A 73 -23.61 2.41 -7.67
N ALA A 74 -24.64 1.86 -7.04
CA ALA A 74 -25.87 1.41 -7.69
C ALA A 74 -26.76 2.59 -8.08
#